data_AF-A0A6F9C3C8-F1
#
_entry.id   AF-A0A6F9C3C8-F1
#
_cell.length_a   1.000
_cell.length_b   1.000
_cell.length_c   1.000
_cell.angle_alpha   90.00
_cell.angle_beta   90.00
_cell.angle_gamma   90.00
#
_symmetry.space_group_name_H-M   'P 1'
#
loop_
_entity.id
_entity.type
_entity.pdbx_description
1 polymer ?
#
loop_
_entity_poly.entity_id
_entity_poly.type
_entity_poly.pdbx_seq_one_letter_code
_entity_poly.pdbx_strand_id
1 'polypeptide(L)'
;WIMPFTVMLVFIPNLVVAYVVAVSSGLSVAASLLLPWSMLPDVVDDFRLANPHCKGYEAIFYSFYVFFTKFAAGISLGVSTLCLEFAGYDTGACRQPAQVAYTLKLLIGAAPVAFIVTGLLILLLYPISEDVRLRNKLCLEELRKQGSISSRTLEDLSNA
;
A
#
# COMPACT_ATOMS: atom_id res chain seq x y z
N TRP A 1 7.03 -14.62 -0.30
CA TRP A 1 6.24 -15.82 0.08
C TRP A 1 5.14 -16.17 -0.94
N ILE A 2 4.54 -15.22 -1.66
CA ILE A 2 3.39 -15.44 -2.58
C ILE A 2 3.72 -16.07 -3.96
N MET A 3 5.00 -16.07 -4.34
CA MET A 3 5.52 -16.46 -5.66
C MET A 3 5.32 -17.96 -6.00
N PRO A 4 5.71 -18.93 -5.16
CA PRO A 4 5.54 -20.34 -5.51
C PRO A 4 4.06 -20.78 -5.48
N PHE A 5 3.24 -20.14 -4.65
CA PHE A 5 1.83 -20.51 -4.46
C PHE A 5 0.94 -20.08 -5.63
N THR A 6 1.19 -18.90 -6.21
CA THR A 6 0.50 -18.45 -7.43
C THR A 6 0.93 -19.25 -8.66
N VAL A 7 2.20 -19.66 -8.74
CA VAL A 7 2.69 -20.59 -9.77
C VAL A 7 2.06 -21.98 -9.61
N MET A 8 1.96 -22.52 -8.40
CA MET A 8 1.33 -23.83 -8.13
C MET A 8 -0.16 -23.87 -8.50
N LEU A 9 -0.90 -22.76 -8.33
CA LEU A 9 -2.30 -22.62 -8.75
C LEU A 9 -2.48 -22.73 -10.28
N VAL A 10 -1.48 -22.30 -11.04
CA VAL A 10 -1.51 -22.39 -12.51
C VAL A 10 -1.33 -23.83 -12.99
N PHE A 11 -0.58 -24.66 -12.23
CA PHE A 11 -0.21 -26.02 -12.61
C PHE A 11 -1.14 -27.12 -12.05
N ILE A 12 -1.87 -26.89 -10.94
CA ILE A 12 -2.68 -27.94 -10.28
C ILE A 12 -4.13 -27.48 -10.07
N PRO A 13 -5.12 -28.03 -10.83
CA PRO A 13 -6.52 -27.67 -10.69
C PRO A 13 -7.18 -28.42 -9.52
N ASN A 14 -6.72 -28.19 -8.29
CA ASN A 14 -7.32 -28.77 -7.10
C ASN A 14 -7.92 -27.68 -6.20
N LEU A 15 -9.23 -27.76 -5.92
CA LEU A 15 -9.94 -26.74 -5.14
C LEU A 15 -9.31 -26.52 -3.76
N VAL A 16 -8.86 -27.58 -3.09
CA VAL A 16 -8.28 -27.49 -1.73
C VAL A 16 -6.98 -26.68 -1.75
N VAL A 17 -6.13 -26.93 -2.75
CA VAL A 17 -4.88 -26.18 -2.94
C VAL A 17 -5.18 -24.72 -3.26
N ALA A 18 -6.21 -24.45 -4.08
CA ALA A 18 -6.63 -23.09 -4.40
C ALA A 18 -7.06 -22.29 -3.17
N TYR A 19 -7.81 -22.90 -2.24
CA TYR A 19 -8.21 -22.23 -0.99
C TYR A 19 -7.02 -21.93 -0.08
N VAL A 20 -6.09 -22.87 0.09
CA VAL A 20 -4.89 -22.66 0.93
C VAL A 20 -4.00 -21.55 0.36
N VAL A 21 -3.83 -21.52 -0.96
CA VAL A 21 -3.12 -20.45 -1.68
C VAL A 21 -3.84 -19.10 -1.51
N ALA A 22 -5.16 -19.07 -1.63
CA ALA A 22 -5.95 -17.85 -1.47
C ALA A 22 -5.82 -17.24 -0.05
N VAL A 23 -5.87 -18.07 1.00
CA VAL A 23 -5.76 -17.59 2.39
C VAL A 23 -4.35 -17.03 2.67
N SER A 24 -3.31 -17.76 2.29
CA SER A 24 -1.92 -17.33 2.51
C SER A 24 -1.55 -16.09 1.68
N SER A 25 -2.00 -16.03 0.43
CA SER A 25 -1.80 -14.86 -0.43
C SER A 25 -2.57 -13.64 0.08
N GLY A 26 -3.81 -13.81 0.53
CA GLY A 26 -4.62 -12.75 1.11
C GLY A 26 -3.96 -12.07 2.31
N LEU A 27 -3.35 -12.85 3.22
CA LEU A 27 -2.63 -12.30 4.37
C LEU A 27 -1.43 -11.44 3.96
N SER A 28 -0.66 -11.89 2.98
CA SER A 28 0.51 -11.15 2.47
C SER A 28 0.11 -9.87 1.73
N VAL A 29 -0.97 -9.91 0.95
CA VAL A 29 -1.51 -8.73 0.26
C VAL A 29 -2.05 -7.73 1.28
N ALA A 30 -2.77 -8.19 2.30
CA ALA A 30 -3.26 -7.33 3.39
C ALA A 30 -2.11 -6.61 4.11
N ALA A 31 -1.04 -7.33 4.47
CA ALA A 31 0.14 -6.72 5.06
C ALA A 31 0.76 -5.66 4.13
N SER A 32 0.90 -5.96 2.83
CA SER A 32 1.46 -5.04 1.84
C SER A 32 0.61 -3.78 1.63
N LEU A 33 -0.71 -3.89 1.77
CA LEU A 33 -1.61 -2.74 1.68
C LEU A 33 -1.57 -1.90 2.96
N LEU A 34 -1.45 -2.51 4.14
CA LEU A 34 -1.39 -1.79 5.41
C LEU A 34 -0.08 -1.05 5.61
N LEU A 35 1.03 -1.56 5.05
CA LEU A 35 2.37 -0.96 5.18
C LEU A 35 2.41 0.52 4.73
N PRO A 36 1.97 0.89 3.51
CA PRO A 36 1.91 2.29 3.09
C PRO A 36 1.05 3.18 4.00
N TRP A 37 -0.08 2.67 4.51
CA TRP A 37 -0.94 3.42 5.44
C TRP A 37 -0.27 3.67 6.78
N SER A 38 0.50 2.71 7.30
CA SER A 38 1.24 2.91 8.55
C SER A 38 2.48 3.78 8.39
N MET A 39 3.10 3.79 7.20
CA MET A 39 4.30 4.60 6.91
C MET A 39 3.96 6.03 6.50
N LEU A 40 2.76 6.29 5.98
CA LEU A 40 2.33 7.63 5.57
C LEU A 40 2.46 8.68 6.69
N PRO A 41 1.96 8.47 7.93
CA PRO A 41 2.15 9.44 9.01
C PRO A 41 3.63 9.64 9.36
N ASP A 42 4.47 8.61 9.32
CA ASP A 42 5.92 8.73 9.59
C ASP A 42 6.60 9.70 8.61
N VAL A 43 6.22 9.67 7.31
CA VAL A 43 6.76 10.58 6.29
C VAL A 43 6.22 12.00 6.44
N VAL A 44 4.93 12.13 6.81
CA VAL A 44 4.31 13.44 7.05
C VAL A 44 4.96 14.13 8.26
N ASP A 45 5.25 13.37 9.31
CA ASP A 45 5.96 13.87 10.50
C ASP A 45 7.41 14.27 10.19
N ASP A 46 8.15 13.47 9.42
CA ASP A 46 9.52 13.81 9.00
C ASP A 46 9.57 15.10 8.16
N PHE A 47 8.65 15.24 7.20
CA PHE A 47 8.54 16.45 6.38
C PHE A 47 8.20 17.68 7.22
N ARG A 48 7.33 17.53 8.22
CA ARG A 48 6.96 18.60 9.15
C ARG A 48 8.13 19.03 10.03
N LEU A 49 8.98 18.08 10.45
CA LEU A 49 10.18 18.35 11.23
C LEU A 49 11.24 19.11 10.41
N ALA A 50 11.40 18.74 9.14
CA ALA A 50 12.32 19.42 8.22
C ALA A 50 11.86 20.84 7.85
N ASN A 51 10.54 21.07 7.75
CA ASN A 51 9.95 22.34 7.34
C ASN A 51 8.99 22.92 8.41
N PRO A 52 9.51 23.46 9.53
CA PRO A 52 8.69 23.96 10.64
C PRO A 52 7.81 25.17 10.29
N HIS A 53 8.10 25.88 9.19
CA HIS A 53 7.31 27.03 8.72
C HIS A 53 6.13 26.66 7.80
N CYS A 54 6.07 25.41 7.30
CA CYS A 54 5.06 24.96 6.34
C CYS A 54 3.98 24.12 7.04
N LYS A 55 2.99 24.77 7.66
CA LYS A 55 1.91 24.09 8.41
C LYS A 55 0.70 23.81 7.50
N GLY A 56 0.13 22.60 7.57
CA GLY A 56 -1.12 22.23 6.89
C GLY A 56 -1.02 21.39 5.62
N TYR A 57 0.18 20.95 5.21
CA TYR A 57 0.36 20.11 4.01
C TYR A 57 -0.07 18.64 4.20
N GLU A 58 -0.36 18.22 5.44
CA GLU A 58 -0.81 16.87 5.79
C GLU A 58 -2.02 16.47 4.93
N ALA A 59 -3.02 17.34 4.80
CA ALA A 59 -4.22 17.10 4.01
C ALA A 59 -3.94 16.86 2.52
N ILE A 60 -2.93 17.53 1.96
CA ILE A 60 -2.54 17.37 0.55
C ILE A 60 -1.88 16.00 0.35
N PHE A 61 -0.99 15.58 1.25
CA PHE A 61 -0.36 14.25 1.19
C PHE A 61 -1.39 13.11 1.28
N TYR A 62 -2.31 13.19 2.25
CA TYR A 62 -3.39 12.19 2.38
C TYR A 62 -4.31 12.16 1.15
N SER A 63 -4.73 13.34 0.67
CA SER A 63 -5.64 13.44 -0.48
C SER A 63 -4.98 12.95 -1.77
N PHE A 64 -3.73 13.31 -2.01
CA PHE A 64 -2.93 12.85 -3.15
C PHE A 64 -2.76 11.32 -3.11
N TYR A 65 -2.36 10.76 -1.97
CA TYR A 65 -2.19 9.32 -1.82
C TYR A 65 -3.48 8.54 -2.17
N VAL A 66 -4.63 8.96 -1.61
CA VAL A 66 -5.92 8.29 -1.88
C VAL A 66 -6.36 8.50 -3.33
N PHE A 67 -6.16 9.70 -3.89
CA PHE A 67 -6.46 10.00 -5.29
C PHE A 67 -5.70 9.06 -6.23
N PHE A 68 -4.38 8.94 -6.08
CA PHE A 68 -3.56 8.07 -6.93
C PHE A 68 -3.91 6.60 -6.74
N THR A 69 -4.24 6.17 -5.52
CA THR A 69 -4.68 4.79 -5.27
C THR A 69 -5.98 4.47 -6.01
N LYS A 70 -6.96 5.37 -5.98
CA LYS A 70 -8.24 5.19 -6.70
C LYS A 70 -8.09 5.31 -8.20
N PHE A 71 -7.23 6.24 -8.65
CA PHE A 71 -6.89 6.40 -10.06
C PHE A 71 -6.22 5.15 -10.63
N ALA A 72 -5.21 4.62 -9.94
CA ALA A 72 -4.53 3.38 -10.32
C ALA A 72 -5.48 2.18 -10.32
N ALA A 73 -6.37 2.07 -9.33
CA ALA A 73 -7.40 1.03 -9.31
C ALA A 73 -8.33 1.13 -10.53
N GLY A 74 -8.77 2.33 -10.90
CA GLY A 74 -9.59 2.57 -12.10
C GLY A 74 -8.85 2.20 -13.39
N ILE A 75 -7.59 2.62 -13.53
CA ILE A 75 -6.75 2.24 -14.68
C ILE A 75 -6.57 0.73 -14.75
N SER A 76 -6.25 0.07 -13.63
CA SER A 76 -6.06 -1.38 -13.58
C SER A 76 -7.31 -2.13 -14.04
N LEU A 77 -8.49 -1.69 -13.61
CA LEU A 77 -9.77 -2.25 -14.06
C LEU A 77 -9.97 -2.03 -15.56
N GLY A 78 -9.76 -0.81 -16.06
CA GLY A 78 -9.90 -0.49 -17.49
C GLY A 78 -8.96 -1.30 -18.38
N VAL A 79 -7.67 -1.35 -18.03
CA VAL A 79 -6.67 -2.17 -18.74
C VAL A 79 -7.05 -3.64 -18.69
N SER A 80 -7.54 -4.12 -17.55
CA SER A 80 -7.93 -5.52 -17.42
C SER A 80 -9.07 -5.89 -18.36
N THR A 81 -10.11 -5.04 -18.43
CA THR A 81 -11.24 -5.24 -19.33
C THR A 81 -10.81 -5.23 -20.80
N LEU A 82 -9.95 -4.29 -21.20
CA LEU A 82 -9.42 -4.23 -22.56
C LEU A 82 -8.62 -5.50 -22.92
N CYS A 83 -7.77 -5.98 -22.01
CA CYS A 83 -7.04 -7.24 -22.22
C CYS A 83 -7.97 -8.45 -22.38
N LEU A 84 -9.10 -8.48 -21.66
CA LEU A 84 -10.10 -9.53 -21.80
C LEU A 84 -10.85 -9.42 -23.14
N GLU A 85 -11.23 -8.21 -23.54
CA GLU A 85 -11.91 -7.97 -24.82
C GLU A 85 -11.02 -8.40 -26.00
N PHE A 86 -9.73 -8.05 -25.99
CA PHE A 86 -8.77 -8.52 -26.99
C PHE A 86 -8.56 -10.03 -26.99
N ALA A 87 -8.76 -10.71 -25.85
CA ALA A 87 -8.70 -12.17 -25.76
C ALA A 87 -9.96 -12.87 -26.30
N GLY A 88 -10.96 -12.11 -26.78
CA GLY A 88 -12.22 -12.64 -27.29
C GLY A 88 -13.21 -12.99 -26.17
N TYR A 89 -13.20 -12.22 -25.08
CA TYR A 89 -14.17 -12.36 -24.00
C TYR A 89 -15.59 -12.00 -24.47
N ASP A 90 -16.46 -13.00 -24.52
CA ASP A 90 -17.89 -12.84 -24.79
C ASP A 90 -18.67 -13.01 -23.48
N THR A 91 -19.45 -11.99 -23.11
CA THR A 91 -20.28 -11.98 -21.89
C THR A 91 -21.53 -12.87 -22.00
N GLY A 92 -21.92 -13.27 -23.22
CA GLY A 92 -23.12 -14.09 -23.49
C GLY A 92 -22.85 -15.55 -23.81
N ALA A 93 -21.60 -15.97 -23.99
CA ALA A 93 -21.27 -17.33 -24.42
C ALA A 93 -21.19 -18.33 -23.25
N CYS A 94 -21.84 -19.50 -23.39
CA CYS A 94 -21.74 -20.59 -22.40
C CYS A 94 -20.33 -21.24 -22.34
N ARG A 95 -19.51 -21.05 -23.37
CA ARG A 95 -18.12 -21.53 -23.43
C ARG A 95 -17.22 -20.39 -23.87
N GLN A 96 -16.26 -20.04 -23.01
CA GLN A 96 -15.22 -19.07 -23.32
C GLN A 96 -13.98 -19.75 -23.89
N PRO A 97 -13.24 -19.06 -24.77
CA PRO A 97 -12.02 -19.59 -25.36
C PRO A 97 -10.93 -19.77 -24.28
N ALA A 98 -10.08 -20.78 -24.46
CA ALA A 98 -8.98 -21.06 -23.54
C ALA A 98 -8.01 -19.88 -23.35
N GLN A 99 -7.93 -18.99 -24.35
CA GLN A 99 -7.13 -17.76 -24.32
C GLN A 99 -7.59 -16.79 -23.23
N VAL A 100 -8.91 -16.62 -23.03
CA VAL A 100 -9.46 -15.77 -21.95
C VAL A 100 -9.03 -16.29 -20.58
N ALA A 101 -9.09 -17.60 -20.36
CA ALA A 101 -8.67 -18.21 -19.10
C ALA A 101 -7.17 -18.01 -18.83
N TYR A 102 -6.33 -18.06 -19.88
CA TYR A 102 -4.91 -17.77 -19.76
C TYR A 102 -4.64 -16.30 -19.44
N THR A 103 -5.28 -15.38 -20.17
CA THR A 103 -5.19 -13.94 -19.91
C THR A 103 -5.60 -13.61 -18.48
N LEU A 104 -6.72 -14.16 -18.00
CA LEU A 104 -7.19 -13.94 -16.64
C LEU A 104 -6.21 -14.45 -15.58
N LYS A 105 -5.62 -15.65 -15.80
CA LYS A 105 -4.57 -16.19 -14.91
C LYS A 105 -3.34 -15.28 -14.86
N LEU A 106 -2.94 -14.71 -15.98
CA LEU A 106 -1.79 -13.80 -16.07
C LEU A 106 -2.09 -12.46 -15.37
N LEU A 107 -3.30 -11.95 -15.54
CA LEU A 107 -3.75 -10.66 -15.00
C LEU A 107 -3.94 -10.68 -13.48
N ILE A 108 -4.44 -11.78 -12.92
CA ILE A 108 -4.68 -11.93 -11.48
C ILE A 108 -3.44 -12.52 -10.77
N GLY A 109 -2.64 -13.31 -11.48
CA GLY A 109 -1.45 -13.95 -10.95
C GLY A 109 -0.19 -13.13 -11.18
N ALA A 110 0.31 -13.13 -12.41
CA ALA A 110 1.63 -12.58 -12.74
C ALA A 110 1.73 -11.06 -12.55
N ALA A 111 0.69 -10.31 -12.91
CA ALA A 111 0.73 -8.84 -12.81
C ALA A 111 0.81 -8.32 -11.36
N PRO A 112 -0.07 -8.72 -10.40
CA PRO A 112 0.03 -8.27 -9.01
C PRO A 112 1.34 -8.70 -8.36
N VAL A 113 1.82 -9.89 -8.69
CA VAL A 113 3.10 -10.45 -8.26
C VAL A 113 4.27 -9.57 -8.70
N ALA A 114 4.31 -9.14 -9.96
CA ALA A 114 5.32 -8.21 -10.45
C ALA A 114 5.27 -6.84 -9.74
N PHE A 115 4.07 -6.29 -9.54
CA PHE A 115 3.90 -5.02 -8.82
C PHE A 115 4.34 -5.10 -7.36
N ILE A 116 4.07 -6.22 -6.67
CA ILE A 116 4.52 -6.43 -5.29
C ILE A 116 6.05 -6.52 -5.23
N VAL A 117 6.71 -7.21 -6.18
CA VAL A 117 8.18 -7.29 -6.21
C VAL A 117 8.79 -5.92 -6.44
N THR A 118 8.25 -5.14 -7.37
CA THR A 118 8.70 -3.77 -7.61
C THR A 118 8.50 -2.89 -6.38
N GLY A 119 7.33 -2.98 -5.71
CA GLY A 119 7.06 -2.26 -4.47
C GLY A 119 8.01 -2.66 -3.33
N LEU A 120 8.30 -3.96 -3.19
CA LEU A 120 9.26 -4.46 -2.21
C LEU A 120 10.67 -3.98 -2.52
N LEU A 121 11.08 -3.97 -3.80
CA LEU A 121 12.38 -3.47 -4.22
C LEU A 121 12.52 -1.97 -3.89
N ILE A 122 11.47 -1.19 -4.14
CA ILE A 122 11.43 0.23 -3.78
C ILE A 122 11.55 0.39 -2.26
N LEU A 123 10.81 -0.41 -1.46
CA LEU A 123 10.91 -0.39 0.00
C LEU A 123 12.30 -0.80 0.52
N LEU A 124 12.96 -1.76 -0.13
CA LEU A 124 14.32 -2.18 0.22
C LEU A 124 15.38 -1.14 -0.16
N LEU A 125 15.19 -0.44 -1.28
CA LEU A 125 16.03 0.69 -1.67
C LEU A 125 15.68 1.97 -0.87
N TYR A 126 14.58 1.97 -0.13
CA TYR A 126 14.13 3.12 0.65
C TYR A 126 14.96 3.26 1.94
N PRO A 127 15.78 4.31 2.08
CA PRO A 127 16.67 4.47 3.22
C PRO A 127 15.95 5.15 4.40
N ILE A 128 14.84 4.58 4.87
CA ILE A 128 14.33 4.86 6.23
C ILE A 128 14.93 3.80 7.15
N SER A 129 16.13 4.09 7.64
CA SER A 129 16.76 3.31 8.71
C SER A 129 15.96 3.47 10.00
N GLU A 130 15.95 2.43 10.84
CA GLU A 130 15.32 2.46 12.16
C GLU A 130 15.81 3.66 13.00
N ASP A 131 17.04 4.11 12.77
CA ASP A 131 17.67 5.28 13.40
C ASP A 131 16.91 6.59 13.12
N VAL A 132 16.39 6.78 11.90
CA VAL A 132 15.64 7.98 11.51
C VAL A 132 14.26 7.96 12.17
N ARG A 133 13.60 6.78 12.18
CA ARG A 133 12.33 6.58 12.90
C ARG A 133 12.46 6.85 14.40
N LEU A 134 13.55 6.39 15.03
CA LEU A 134 13.79 6.58 16.45
C LEU A 134 14.06 8.06 16.78
N ARG A 135 14.86 8.74 15.95
CA ARG A 135 15.13 10.18 16.10
C ARG A 135 13.87 11.04 15.96
N ASN A 136 13.00 10.74 15.00
CA ASN A 136 11.75 11.49 14.84
C ASN A 136 10.79 11.29 16.01
N LYS A 137 10.67 10.06 16.54
CA LYS A 137 9.89 9.80 17.76
C LYS A 137 10.39 10.60 18.96
N LEU A 138 11.72 10.61 19.18
CA LEU A 138 12.32 11.34 20.29
C LEU A 138 12.10 12.85 20.16
N CYS A 139 12.30 13.42 18.96
CA CYS A 139 12.09 14.85 18.73
C CYS A 139 10.61 15.27 18.89
N LEU A 140 9.67 14.44 18.43
CA LEU A 140 8.23 14.67 18.64
C LEU A 140 7.83 14.64 20.12
N GLU A 141 8.39 13.72 20.92
CA GLU A 141 8.16 13.69 22.36
C GLU A 141 8.71 14.93 23.08
N GLU A 142 9.89 15.41 22.68
CA GLU A 142 10.47 16.64 23.22
C GLU A 142 9.61 17.87 22.93
N LEU A 143 9.13 18.03 21.68
CA LEU A 143 8.21 19.11 21.31
C LEU A 143 6.90 19.04 22.10
N ARG A 144 6.37 17.83 22.34
CA ARG A 144 5.14 17.64 23.14
C ARG A 144 5.35 17.99 24.61
N LYS A 145 6.51 17.63 25.18
CA LYS A 145 6.89 18.04 26.55
C LYS A 145 7.08 19.55 26.65
N GLN A 146 7.77 20.18 25.71
CA GLN A 146 7.95 21.64 25.70
C GLN A 146 6.61 22.37 25.58
N GLY A 147 5.71 21.91 24.72
CA GLY A 147 4.35 22.46 24.63
C GLY A 147 3.58 22.32 25.94
N SER A 148 3.61 21.14 26.59
CA SER A 148 2.97 20.89 27.88
C SER A 148 3.55 21.74 29.02
N ILE A 149 4.88 21.93 29.05
CA ILE A 149 5.56 22.74 30.07
C ILE A 149 5.20 24.21 29.85
N SER A 150 5.28 24.69 28.61
CA SER A 150 4.92 26.07 28.26
C SER A 150 3.46 26.39 28.58
N SER A 151 2.53 25.45 28.38
CA SER A 151 1.12 25.62 28.75
C SER A 151 0.94 25.72 30.26
N ARG A 152 1.57 24.83 31.05
CA ARG A 152 1.50 24.89 32.52
C ARG A 152 2.08 26.17 33.10
N THR A 153 3.21 26.62 32.58
CA THR A 153 3.83 27.88 33.03
C THR A 153 2.94 29.09 32.73
N LEU A 154 2.20 29.08 31.61
CA LEU A 154 1.21 30.12 31.29
C LEU A 154 -0.02 30.07 32.22
N GLU A 155 -0.50 28.89 32.59
CA GLU A 155 -1.59 28.72 33.55
C GLU A 155 -1.20 29.19 34.96
N ASP A 156 0.03 28.87 35.40
CA ASP A 156 0.56 29.33 36.70
C ASP A 156 0.74 30.86 36.73
N LEU A 157 1.18 31.47 35.63
CA LEU A 157 1.29 32.94 35.49
C LEU A 157 -0.07 33.65 35.40
N SER A 158 -1.11 32.97 34.92
CA SER A 158 -2.46 33.53 34.83
C SER A 158 -3.24 33.43 36.14
N ASN A 159 -2.83 32.53 37.04
CA ASN A 159 -3.47 32.28 38.33
C ASN A 159 -2.75 32.95 39.52
N ALA A 160 -1.62 33.64 39.26
CA ALA A 160 -0.88 34.46 40.21
C ALA A 160 -1.25 35.94 40.08
#